data_AF-A0A1H9WP40-F1
#
_entry.id   AF-A0A1H9WP40-F1
#
_cell.length_a   1.000
_cell.length_b   1.000
_cell.length_c   1.000
_cell.angle_alpha   90.00
_cell.angle_beta   90.00
_cell.angle_gamma   90.00
#
_symmetry.space_group_name_H-M   'P 1'
#
loop_
_entity.id
_entity.type
_entity.pdbx_description
1 polymer ?
#
loop_
_entity_poly.entity_id
_entity_poly.type
_entity_poly.pdbx_seq_one_letter_code
_entity_poly.pdbx_strand_id
1 'polypeptide(L)'
;MNFRLATFAAFVMVGLLAACDEEMMVSDPGTTGSTEPRAVPGDSMEGQARSACAAAVRAETGNSDVRVQSSSFSEAGTEVILRVGPTGTWRCIGYRDGTTAGIESLTDEGAL
;
A
#
# COMPACT_ATOMS: atom_id res chain seq x y z
N MET A 1 14.39 -0.83 32.87
CA MET A 1 14.31 0.20 31.81
C MET A 1 15.61 0.20 31.04
N ASN A 2 15.61 -0.17 29.76
CA ASN A 2 16.80 -0.23 28.91
C ASN A 2 16.62 0.61 27.64
N PHE A 3 17.79 1.00 27.09
CA PHE A 3 18.08 1.60 25.78
C PHE A 3 17.97 3.11 25.64
N ARG A 4 19.12 3.80 25.69
CA ARG A 4 19.65 4.70 24.62
C ARG A 4 21.17 4.93 24.78
N LEU A 5 21.95 4.63 23.73
CA LEU A 5 23.13 5.33 23.17
C LEU A 5 23.92 4.30 22.33
N ALA A 6 23.75 4.27 21.00
CA ALA A 6 24.52 5.05 20.04
C ALA A 6 26.04 4.78 20.10
N THR A 7 26.51 3.86 19.26
CA THR A 7 27.91 3.87 18.79
C THR A 7 27.90 3.64 17.29
N PHE A 8 28.18 4.73 16.59
CA PHE A 8 28.54 4.76 15.17
C PHE A 8 29.78 3.90 14.95
N ALA A 9 29.68 2.88 14.11
CA ALA A 9 30.85 2.26 13.48
C ALA A 9 30.67 2.36 11.97
N ALA A 10 31.52 3.16 11.37
CA ALA A 10 31.52 3.50 9.97
C ALA A 10 32.21 2.41 9.11
N PHE A 11 31.96 2.49 7.80
CA PHE A 11 32.83 2.06 6.70
C PHE A 11 33.07 0.56 6.48
N VAL A 12 32.39 0.00 5.47
CA VAL A 12 33.08 -0.68 4.36
C VAL A 12 32.33 -0.35 3.06
N MET A 13 32.97 0.49 2.24
CA MET A 13 32.60 0.74 0.84
C MET A 13 33.43 -0.24 0.00
N VAL A 14 32.81 -1.26 -0.58
CA VAL A 14 33.40 -2.13 -1.60
C VAL A 14 32.49 -2.09 -2.81
N GLY A 15 32.99 -1.52 -3.90
CA GLY A 15 32.31 -1.49 -5.18
C GLY A 15 32.50 -2.79 -5.96
N LEU A 16 31.60 -3.03 -6.91
CA LEU A 16 31.95 -3.65 -8.19
C LEU A 16 30.98 -3.13 -9.26
N LEU A 17 31.54 -2.44 -10.27
CA LEU A 17 30.85 -2.11 -11.52
C LEU A 17 30.86 -3.34 -12.45
N ALA A 18 29.79 -3.47 -13.23
CA ALA A 18 29.71 -4.15 -14.53
C ALA A 18 29.89 -5.67 -14.59
N ALA A 19 28.77 -6.38 -14.79
CA ALA A 19 28.65 -7.42 -15.80
C ALA A 19 27.19 -7.46 -16.29
N CYS A 20 26.98 -7.11 -17.55
CA CYS A 20 25.79 -7.46 -18.31
C CYS A 20 26.03 -8.82 -18.97
N ASP A 21 24.96 -9.60 -19.06
CA ASP A 21 24.59 -10.54 -20.14
C ASP A 21 24.53 -12.07 -19.90
N GLU A 22 23.43 -12.59 -20.45
CA GLU A 22 23.05 -13.88 -21.07
C GLU A 22 22.72 -15.19 -20.29
N GLU A 23 21.42 -15.56 -20.37
CA GLU A 23 20.84 -16.88 -20.65
C GLU A 23 20.96 -18.01 -19.58
N MET A 24 19.91 -18.24 -18.76
CA MET A 24 19.58 -19.62 -18.37
C MET A 24 18.09 -19.86 -18.12
N MET A 25 17.61 -20.88 -18.84
CA MET A 25 16.34 -21.56 -18.70
C MET A 25 16.29 -22.18 -17.30
N VAL A 26 15.36 -21.76 -16.45
CA VAL A 26 14.95 -22.53 -15.28
C VAL A 26 13.49 -22.91 -15.45
N SER A 27 13.30 -24.17 -15.82
CA SER A 27 12.08 -24.92 -15.53
C SER A 27 12.17 -25.38 -14.07
N ASP A 28 11.24 -24.96 -13.21
CA ASP A 28 10.74 -25.76 -12.09
C ASP A 28 9.42 -25.14 -11.56
N PRO A 29 8.57 -25.89 -10.83
CA PRO A 29 7.17 -26.15 -11.14
C PRO A 29 6.31 -25.43 -10.09
N GLY A 30 5.00 -25.65 -10.11
CA GLY A 30 4.02 -24.99 -9.24
C GLY A 30 4.52 -24.66 -7.83
N THR A 31 4.68 -23.37 -7.55
CA THR A 31 4.64 -22.86 -6.18
C THR A 31 3.22 -22.36 -5.93
N THR A 32 2.59 -22.97 -4.93
CA THR A 32 1.38 -22.49 -4.29
C THR A 32 1.70 -21.12 -3.66
N GLY A 33 1.68 -20.08 -4.48
CA GLY A 33 1.79 -18.70 -4.02
C GLY A 33 0.43 -18.28 -3.48
N SER A 34 0.35 -18.09 -2.17
CA SER A 34 -0.70 -17.31 -1.51
C SER A 34 -1.21 -16.19 -2.41
N THR A 35 -2.52 -15.99 -2.42
CA THR A 35 -3.18 -14.77 -2.88
C THR A 35 -2.69 -13.58 -2.05
N GLU A 36 -1.42 -13.20 -2.20
CA GLU A 36 -0.92 -11.90 -1.83
C GLU A 36 -1.58 -10.94 -2.82
N PRO A 37 -2.27 -9.88 -2.35
CA PRO A 37 -2.89 -8.94 -3.27
C PRO A 37 -1.76 -8.37 -4.11
N ARG A 38 -1.74 -8.76 -5.39
CA ARG A 38 -0.80 -8.26 -6.39
C ARG A 38 -0.83 -6.75 -6.27
N ALA A 39 0.26 -6.18 -5.76
CA ALA A 39 0.47 -4.75 -5.78
C ALA A 39 0.49 -4.37 -7.26
N VAL A 40 -0.66 -3.96 -7.79
CA VAL A 40 -0.74 -3.36 -9.11
C VAL A 40 0.10 -2.10 -8.98
N PRO A 41 1.20 -1.95 -9.72
CA PRO A 41 1.96 -0.71 -9.73
C PRO A 41 1.07 0.33 -10.44
N GLY A 42 0.14 0.93 -9.69
CA GLY A 42 -0.32 2.26 -10.01
C GLY A 42 0.87 3.18 -9.76
N ASP A 43 1.08 4.16 -10.64
CA ASP A 43 2.08 5.21 -10.48
C ASP A 43 2.32 5.52 -9.00
N SER A 44 3.56 5.49 -8.55
CA SER A 44 3.96 5.51 -7.12
C SER A 44 3.09 6.39 -6.18
N MET A 45 2.57 7.51 -6.67
CA MET A 45 1.59 8.37 -6.00
C MET A 45 0.24 7.69 -5.70
N GLU A 46 -0.38 7.03 -6.68
CA GLU A 46 -1.61 6.27 -6.51
C GLU A 46 -1.39 5.09 -5.56
N GLY A 47 -0.25 4.39 -5.69
CA GLY A 47 0.16 3.34 -4.75
C GLY A 47 0.25 3.85 -3.30
N GLN A 48 0.85 5.03 -3.10
CA GLN A 48 0.96 5.66 -1.80
C GLN A 48 -0.41 6.05 -1.25
N ALA A 49 -1.27 6.68 -2.06
CA ALA A 49 -2.63 7.03 -1.68
C ALA A 49 -3.48 5.82 -1.28
N ARG A 50 -3.40 4.71 -2.05
CA ARG A 50 -4.07 3.44 -1.72
C ARG A 50 -3.63 2.92 -0.35
N SER A 51 -2.32 2.93 -0.08
CA SER A 51 -1.77 2.47 1.20
C SER A 51 -2.18 3.35 2.38
N ALA A 52 -2.16 4.67 2.21
CA ALA A 52 -2.55 5.65 3.22
C ALA A 52 -4.04 5.52 3.55
N CYS A 53 -4.90 5.46 2.53
CA CYS A 53 -6.33 5.26 2.72
C CYS A 53 -6.65 3.92 3.41
N ALA A 54 -5.96 2.83 3.02
CA ALA A 54 -6.14 1.55 3.70
C ALA A 54 -5.74 1.62 5.18
N ALA A 55 -4.66 2.34 5.53
CA ALA A 55 -4.27 2.52 6.92
C ALA A 55 -5.27 3.37 7.71
N ALA A 56 -5.75 4.47 7.12
CA ALA A 56 -6.68 5.38 7.78
C ALA A 56 -8.04 4.72 8.02
N VAL A 57 -8.58 4.01 7.03
CA VAL A 57 -9.85 3.28 7.16
C VAL A 57 -9.74 2.13 8.17
N ARG A 58 -8.59 1.44 8.25
CA ARG A 58 -8.35 0.43 9.31
C ARG A 58 -8.38 1.06 10.70
N ALA A 59 -7.80 2.25 10.85
CA ALA A 59 -7.79 2.96 12.12
C ALA A 59 -9.19 3.44 12.51
N GLU A 60 -9.96 3.95 11.55
CA GLU A 60 -11.33 4.43 11.77
C GLU A 60 -12.30 3.29 12.13
N THR A 61 -12.25 2.19 11.39
CA THR A 61 -13.20 1.07 11.53
C THR A 61 -12.78 0.03 12.56
N GLY A 62 -11.50 0.04 12.99
CA GLY A 62 -10.92 -1.03 13.81
C GLY A 62 -10.85 -2.39 13.11
N ASN A 63 -11.09 -2.45 11.79
CA ASN A 63 -11.12 -3.70 11.02
C ASN A 63 -9.84 -3.84 10.18
N SER A 64 -9.11 -4.94 10.33
CA SER A 64 -7.92 -5.22 9.53
C SER A 64 -8.23 -5.71 8.11
N ASP A 65 -9.44 -6.19 7.88
CA ASP A 65 -9.91 -6.69 6.58
C ASP A 65 -10.32 -5.54 5.65
N VAL A 66 -9.32 -4.80 5.18
CA VAL A 66 -9.49 -3.71 4.21
C VAL A 66 -8.87 -4.10 2.88
N ARG A 67 -9.65 -3.97 1.81
CA ARG A 67 -9.25 -4.26 0.43
C ARG A 67 -9.61 -3.10 -0.48
N VAL A 68 -8.67 -2.67 -1.31
CA VAL A 68 -8.95 -1.66 -2.35
C VAL A 68 -9.80 -2.32 -3.43
N GLN A 69 -10.94 -1.70 -3.77
CA GLN A 69 -11.77 -2.12 -4.89
C GLN A 69 -11.40 -1.35 -6.16
N SER A 70 -11.30 -0.04 -6.05
CA SER A 70 -10.91 0.83 -7.16
C SER A 70 -10.19 2.07 -6.63
N SER A 71 -9.48 2.73 -7.54
CA SER A 71 -8.91 4.05 -7.29
C SER A 71 -8.89 4.86 -8.57
N SER A 72 -9.03 6.16 -8.41
CA SER A 72 -9.05 7.14 -9.48
C SER A 72 -8.07 8.24 -9.13
N PHE A 73 -6.97 8.28 -9.87
CA PHE A 73 -5.95 9.31 -9.69
C PHE A 73 -6.45 10.67 -10.20
N SER A 74 -6.15 11.73 -9.47
CA SER A 74 -6.29 13.11 -9.92
C SER A 74 -5.18 13.97 -9.32
N GLU A 75 -4.82 15.07 -9.99
CA GLU A 75 -3.77 15.99 -9.52
C GLU A 75 -4.09 16.63 -8.16
N ALA A 76 -5.38 16.76 -7.85
CA ALA A 76 -5.87 17.26 -6.58
C ALA A 76 -5.89 16.20 -5.46
N GLY A 77 -5.71 14.91 -5.79
CA GLY A 77 -5.83 13.80 -4.85
C GLY A 77 -6.30 12.53 -5.56
N THR A 78 -5.95 11.38 -5.01
CA THR A 78 -6.40 10.08 -5.52
C THR A 78 -7.59 9.61 -4.72
N GLU A 79 -8.74 9.46 -5.37
CA GLU A 79 -9.89 8.80 -4.77
C GLU A 79 -9.62 7.29 -4.70
N VAL A 80 -9.91 6.68 -3.55
CA VAL A 80 -9.74 5.26 -3.31
C VAL A 80 -11.03 4.73 -2.70
N ILE A 81 -11.62 3.74 -3.36
CA ILE A 81 -12.78 3.01 -2.86
C ILE A 81 -12.31 1.70 -2.25
N LEU A 82 -12.63 1.50 -0.97
CA LEU A 82 -12.22 0.34 -0.20
C LEU A 82 -13.43 -0.47 0.24
N ARG A 83 -13.27 -1.78 0.35
CA ARG A 83 -14.18 -2.67 1.08
C ARG A 83 -13.56 -3.00 2.42
N VAL A 84 -14.35 -2.87 3.47
CA VAL A 84 -13.97 -3.12 4.86
C VAL A 84 -14.91 -4.17 5.42
N GLY A 85 -14.45 -5.43 5.48
CA GLY A 85 -15.19 -6.60 5.99
C GLY A 85 -16.70 -6.41 6.18
N PRO A 86 -17.22 -6.46 7.43
CA PRO A 86 -18.64 -6.27 7.73
C PRO A 86 -19.10 -4.80 7.73
N THR A 87 -18.18 -3.84 7.76
CA THR A 87 -18.48 -2.40 7.81
C THR A 87 -18.96 -1.86 6.45
N GLY A 88 -18.56 -2.51 5.35
CA GLY A 88 -19.06 -2.21 4.01
C GLY A 88 -18.07 -1.41 3.14
N THR A 89 -18.59 -0.52 2.30
CA THR A 89 -17.78 0.22 1.32
C THR A 89 -17.42 1.59 1.87
N TRP A 90 -16.17 2.00 1.66
CA TRP A 90 -15.62 3.25 2.16
C TRP A 90 -14.97 4.04 1.03
N ARG A 91 -15.09 5.37 1.08
CA ARG A 91 -14.37 6.31 0.22
C ARG A 91 -13.29 7.01 1.03
N CYS A 92 -12.16 7.26 0.40
CA CYS A 92 -11.07 8.06 0.96
C CYS A 92 -10.32 8.76 -0.18
N ILE A 93 -9.84 9.97 0.06
CA ILE A 93 -8.94 10.69 -0.83
C ILE A 93 -7.54 10.69 -0.24
N GLY A 94 -6.58 10.07 -0.93
CA GLY A 94 -5.18 10.06 -0.54
C GLY A 94 -4.35 11.08 -1.34
N TYR A 95 -3.41 11.73 -0.67
CA TYR A 95 -2.49 12.70 -1.27
C TYR A 95 -1.07 12.15 -1.37
N ARG A 96 -0.23 12.81 -2.19
CA ARG A 96 1.19 12.44 -2.42
C ARG A 96 2.08 12.59 -1.18
N ASP A 97 1.67 13.41 -0.22
CA ASP A 97 2.36 13.60 1.06
C ASP A 97 1.98 12.53 2.09
N GLY A 98 1.12 11.58 1.70
CA GLY A 98 0.68 10.47 2.55
C GLY A 98 -0.46 10.84 3.49
N THR A 99 -0.98 12.07 3.42
CA THR A 99 -2.20 12.45 4.13
C THR A 99 -3.44 11.90 3.41
N THR A 100 -4.55 11.85 4.16
CA THR A 100 -5.84 11.39 3.67
C THR A 100 -6.94 12.36 4.10
N ALA A 101 -7.94 12.54 3.24
CA ALA A 101 -9.16 13.33 3.52
C ALA A 101 -10.41 12.57 3.04
N GLY A 102 -11.59 13.06 3.44
CA GLY A 102 -12.87 12.52 2.95
C GLY A 102 -13.05 11.03 3.24
N ILE A 103 -12.63 10.57 4.43
CA ILE A 103 -12.85 9.21 4.89
C ILE A 103 -14.31 9.09 5.29
N GLU A 104 -15.08 8.38 4.49
CA GLU A 104 -16.53 8.25 4.67
C GLU A 104 -16.99 6.85 4.31
N SER A 105 -18.04 6.38 5.01
CA SER A 105 -18.69 5.11 4.72
C SER A 105 -19.75 5.33 3.65
N LEU A 106 -19.58 4.70 2.49
CA LEU A 106 -20.57 4.68 1.42
C LEU A 106 -21.73 3.71 1.71
N THR A 107 -21.66 2.95 2.81
CA THR A 107 -22.73 2.04 3.23
C THR A 107 -23.91 2.78 3.88
N ASP A 108 -23.70 4.00 4.40
CA ASP A 108 -24.74 4.79 5.08
C ASP A 108 -25.47 5.78 4.14
N GLU A 109 -25.01 5.93 2.90
CA GLU A 109 -25.55 6.89 1.90
C GLU A 109 -26.95 6.52 1.34
N GLY A 110 -27.60 5.50 1.91
CA GLY A 110 -28.87 4.94 1.45
C GLY A 110 -29.98 4.88 2.50
N ALA A 111 -29.76 5.38 3.71
CA ALA A 111 -30.83 5.56 4.69
C ALA A 111 -31.64 6.83 4.37
N LEU A 112 -32.52 6.74 3.37
CA LEU A 112 -33.59 7.72 3.12
C LEU A 112 -34.95 7.15 3.51
#